data_AF-A0A938EBG2-F1
#
_entry.id   AF-A0A938EBG2-F1
#
_cell.length_a   1.000
_cell.length_b   1.000
_cell.length_c   1.000
_cell.angle_alpha   90.00
_cell.angle_beta   90.00
_cell.angle_gamma   90.00
#
_symmetry.space_group_name_H-M   'P 1'
#
loop_
_entity.id
_entity.type
_entity.pdbx_description
1 polymer ?
#
loop_
_entity_poly.entity_id
_entity_poly.type
_entity_poly.pdbx_seq_one_letter_code
_entity_poly.pdbx_strand_id
1 'polypeptide(L)'
;MAAAALLATTASSRATAPPTIAGCPVFPADNPWNQRVDALPVAADSDRIVAAIGPDDHAHADFGSGLWEGAPIGIPITVVSRATPKTRVAFEYASESDRGPYPIPAGVKIEGAPKPDGDRHAILLDRDSCLLYELFALRRSGGRWTAGSGAIWSLRSNKLRPETWTSADAAGLPILPGLARYEEVRSGRIEHALRITVERTRRAYVWPARHFASSETDPALPPMGLRLRLKASFAIDRFPPQARVVLRAVKEYGVIVADNGSNWYVTGAPHRGWDNDDLHSLHDVPGSAFEVVDTSALPRPR
;
A
#
# COMPACT_ATOMS: atom_id res chain seq x y z
N MET A 1 -39.94 34.66 26.69
CA MET A 1 -39.02 34.18 25.64
C MET A 1 -37.75 33.70 26.32
N ALA A 2 -37.44 32.41 26.24
CA ALA A 2 -36.18 31.85 26.73
C ALA A 2 -35.52 31.11 25.56
N ALA A 3 -34.36 31.59 25.12
CA ALA A 3 -33.59 30.99 24.05
C ALA A 3 -32.68 29.90 24.66
N ALA A 4 -32.88 28.65 24.25
CA ALA A 4 -31.99 27.55 24.58
C ALA A 4 -30.81 27.54 23.60
N ALA A 5 -29.60 27.74 24.11
CA ALA A 5 -28.37 27.58 23.34
C ALA A 5 -28.04 26.08 23.24
N LEU A 6 -28.08 25.52 22.02
CA LEU A 6 -27.52 24.20 21.75
C LEU A 6 -25.99 24.29 21.75
N LEU A 7 -25.37 23.67 22.75
CA LEU A 7 -23.93 23.38 22.76
C LEU A 7 -23.67 22.23 21.78
N ALA A 8 -23.11 22.54 20.62
CA ALA A 8 -22.57 21.54 19.72
C ALA A 8 -21.30 20.94 20.35
N THR A 9 -21.40 19.73 20.87
CA THR A 9 -20.23 18.95 21.29
C THR A 9 -19.48 18.50 20.04
N THR A 10 -18.36 19.16 19.74
CA THR A 10 -17.41 18.66 18.75
C THR A 10 -16.81 17.36 19.28
N ALA A 11 -17.20 16.23 18.69
CA ALA A 11 -16.53 14.96 18.94
C ALA A 11 -15.08 15.10 18.44
N SER A 12 -14.14 15.30 19.36
CA SER A 12 -12.72 15.23 19.05
C SER A 12 -12.42 13.80 18.63
N SER A 13 -12.17 13.56 17.34
CA SER A 13 -11.68 12.26 16.89
C SER A 13 -10.32 12.07 17.56
N ARG A 14 -10.24 11.14 18.51
CA ARG A 14 -8.94 10.71 19.05
C ARG A 14 -8.11 10.27 17.86
N ALA A 15 -7.07 11.02 17.52
CA ALA A 15 -6.13 10.62 16.50
C ALA A 15 -5.53 9.28 16.96
N THR A 16 -5.83 8.21 16.22
CA THR A 16 -5.27 6.90 16.53
C THR A 16 -3.76 6.98 16.38
N ALA A 17 -3.02 6.39 17.32
CA ALA A 17 -1.58 6.31 17.22
C ALA A 17 -1.22 5.59 15.90
N PRO A 18 -0.18 6.03 15.17
CA PRO A 18 0.17 5.40 13.91
C PRO A 18 0.54 3.93 14.13
N PRO A 19 0.26 3.05 13.14
CA PRO A 19 0.64 1.65 13.23
C PRO A 19 2.16 1.53 13.43
N THR A 20 2.60 0.47 14.13
CA THR A 20 4.03 0.26 14.42
C THR A 20 4.51 -1.09 13.92
N ILE A 21 5.72 -1.11 13.37
CA ILE A 21 6.42 -2.34 12.98
C ILE A 21 7.81 -2.34 13.60
N ALA A 22 8.17 -3.41 14.29
CA ALA A 22 9.47 -3.55 14.95
C ALA A 22 9.86 -2.35 15.86
N GLY A 23 8.87 -1.71 16.49
CA GLY A 23 9.07 -0.53 17.36
C GLY A 23 9.15 0.82 16.62
N CYS A 24 9.03 0.84 15.30
CA CYS A 24 8.99 2.04 14.48
C CYS A 24 7.54 2.43 14.14
N PRO A 25 7.16 3.72 14.22
CA PRO A 25 5.90 4.16 13.62
C PRO A 25 5.97 3.94 12.10
N VAL A 26 4.82 3.71 11.46
CA VAL A 26 4.69 3.67 10.01
C VAL A 26 4.06 4.98 9.57
N PHE A 27 4.93 5.97 9.44
CA PHE A 27 4.60 7.37 9.16
C PHE A 27 3.84 8.09 10.28
N PRO A 28 3.87 9.44 10.31
CA PRO A 28 3.03 10.24 11.20
C PRO A 28 1.52 9.96 11.06
N ALA A 29 0.74 10.29 12.10
CA ALA A 29 -0.71 10.06 12.11
C ALA A 29 -1.47 10.90 11.07
N ASP A 30 -0.92 12.02 10.60
CA ASP A 30 -1.47 12.89 9.54
C ASP A 30 -1.02 12.46 8.13
N ASN A 31 -0.26 11.37 8.01
CA ASN A 31 0.16 10.82 6.73
C ASN A 31 -1.06 10.26 5.96
N PRO A 32 -1.09 10.36 4.60
CA PRO A 32 -2.18 9.81 3.77
C PRO A 32 -2.45 8.32 3.97
N TRP A 33 -1.45 7.52 4.34
CA TRP A 33 -1.67 6.12 4.69
C TRP A 33 -2.54 5.98 5.93
N ASN A 34 -2.39 6.88 6.91
CA ASN A 34 -3.05 6.82 8.21
C ASN A 34 -4.34 7.66 8.30
N GLN A 35 -4.81 8.22 7.17
CA GLN A 35 -6.07 8.98 7.12
C GLN A 35 -7.27 8.07 6.87
N ARG A 36 -8.30 8.24 7.70
CA ARG A 36 -9.63 7.70 7.41
C ARG A 36 -10.28 8.47 6.27
N VAL A 37 -11.07 7.75 5.48
CA VAL A 37 -11.71 8.27 4.27
C VAL A 37 -13.19 7.93 4.21
N ASP A 38 -13.75 7.18 5.16
CA ASP A 38 -15.15 6.72 5.16
C ASP A 38 -16.20 7.83 5.25
N ALA A 39 -15.82 9.00 5.77
CA ALA A 39 -16.69 10.17 5.86
C ALA A 39 -16.50 11.18 4.70
N LEU A 40 -15.52 10.95 3.83
CA LEU A 40 -15.26 11.85 2.70
C LEU A 40 -16.33 11.71 1.60
N PRO A 41 -16.58 12.76 0.81
CA PRO A 41 -17.52 12.67 -0.30
C PRO A 41 -17.01 11.73 -1.40
N VAL A 42 -17.96 11.11 -2.11
CA VAL A 42 -17.68 10.34 -3.32
C VAL A 42 -17.26 11.31 -4.43
N ALA A 43 -16.21 10.98 -5.16
CA ALA A 43 -15.75 11.80 -6.28
C ALA A 43 -16.76 11.77 -7.44
N ALA A 44 -16.94 12.89 -8.12
CA ALA A 44 -17.94 13.06 -9.17
C ALA A 44 -17.77 12.09 -10.36
N ASP A 45 -16.56 11.60 -10.60
CA ASP A 45 -16.24 10.67 -11.68
C ASP A 45 -16.03 9.22 -11.21
N SER A 46 -16.48 8.89 -9.99
CA SER A 46 -16.34 7.56 -9.39
C SER A 46 -16.83 6.44 -10.29
N ASP A 47 -18.07 6.50 -10.76
CA ASP A 47 -18.67 5.42 -11.56
C ASP A 47 -17.91 5.18 -12.87
N ARG A 48 -17.42 6.25 -13.49
CA ARG A 48 -16.64 6.18 -14.73
C ARG A 48 -15.28 5.53 -14.52
N ILE A 49 -14.60 5.87 -13.42
CA ILE A 49 -13.31 5.27 -13.09
C ILE A 49 -13.47 3.80 -12.68
N VAL A 50 -14.47 3.47 -11.86
CA VAL A 50 -14.75 2.07 -11.47
C VAL A 50 -15.10 1.23 -12.69
N ALA A 51 -15.89 1.78 -13.63
CA ALA A 51 -16.17 1.11 -14.90
C ALA A 51 -14.91 0.87 -15.75
N ALA A 52 -13.95 1.80 -15.72
CA ALA A 52 -12.69 1.66 -16.45
C ALA A 52 -11.71 0.68 -15.80
N ILE A 53 -11.75 0.52 -14.47
CA ILE A 53 -10.95 -0.49 -13.76
C ILE A 53 -11.52 -1.88 -14.01
N GLY A 54 -12.84 -2.06 -13.89
CA GLY A 54 -13.48 -3.37 -14.05
C GLY A 54 -14.52 -3.59 -12.95
N PRO A 55 -15.80 -3.28 -13.18
CA PRO A 55 -16.84 -3.38 -12.15
C PRO A 55 -17.23 -4.83 -11.82
N ASP A 56 -16.98 -5.74 -12.76
CA ASP A 56 -17.25 -7.19 -12.65
C ASP A 56 -15.99 -8.02 -12.34
N ASP A 57 -14.83 -7.37 -12.28
CA ASP A 57 -13.63 -7.97 -11.68
C ASP A 57 -13.78 -7.96 -10.16
N HIS A 58 -12.99 -8.78 -9.45
CA HIS A 58 -13.17 -9.00 -8.02
C HIS A 58 -11.90 -8.70 -7.25
N ALA A 59 -12.07 -8.24 -6.01
CA ALA A 59 -10.95 -8.05 -5.12
C ALA A 59 -10.21 -9.37 -4.90
N HIS A 60 -8.89 -9.33 -5.01
CA HIS A 60 -8.04 -10.50 -4.82
C HIS A 60 -7.06 -10.24 -3.68
N ALA A 61 -6.94 -11.20 -2.76
CA ALA A 61 -5.89 -11.15 -1.74
C ALA A 61 -4.59 -11.69 -2.34
N ASP A 62 -3.69 -10.79 -2.72
CA ASP A 62 -2.36 -11.14 -3.23
C ASP A 62 -1.36 -11.32 -2.06
N PHE A 63 -1.77 -12.12 -1.08
CA PHE A 63 -1.02 -12.46 0.12
C PHE A 63 -1.67 -13.66 0.81
N GLY A 64 -0.90 -14.39 1.60
CA GLY A 64 -1.44 -15.53 2.34
C GLY A 64 -0.39 -16.35 3.06
N SER A 65 -0.78 -17.58 3.40
CA SER A 65 0.08 -18.57 4.03
C SER A 65 0.60 -19.59 3.02
N GLY A 66 1.73 -20.20 3.36
CA GLY A 66 2.34 -21.24 2.52
C GLY A 66 3.11 -20.67 1.32
N LEU A 67 3.21 -21.50 0.28
CA LEU A 67 3.89 -21.17 -0.96
C LEU A 67 2.92 -21.26 -2.13
N TRP A 68 2.98 -20.29 -3.03
CA TRP A 68 2.42 -20.37 -4.37
C TRP A 68 3.58 -20.50 -5.35
N GLU A 69 3.53 -21.53 -6.19
CA GLU A 69 4.59 -21.76 -7.18
C GLU A 69 6.03 -21.80 -6.61
N GLY A 70 6.18 -22.21 -5.35
CA GLY A 70 7.48 -22.31 -4.67
C GLY A 70 7.97 -21.02 -4.01
N ALA A 71 7.19 -19.94 -4.01
CA ALA A 71 7.50 -18.69 -3.32
C ALA A 71 6.41 -18.33 -2.28
N PRO A 72 6.74 -17.62 -1.19
CA PRO A 72 5.72 -17.11 -0.25
C PRO A 72 4.71 -16.20 -0.94
N ILE A 73 3.44 -16.27 -0.52
CA ILE A 73 2.35 -15.49 -1.11
C ILE A 73 2.35 -14.06 -0.54
N GLY A 74 2.64 -13.06 -1.38
CA GLY A 74 2.75 -11.66 -1.02
C GLY A 74 4.18 -11.14 -0.87
N ILE A 75 4.33 -9.89 -0.44
CA ILE A 75 5.63 -9.19 -0.42
C ILE A 75 6.31 -9.31 0.95
N PRO A 76 7.45 -10.01 1.06
CA PRO A 76 8.07 -10.28 2.35
C PRO A 76 8.81 -9.05 2.91
N ILE A 77 8.68 -8.86 4.23
CA ILE A 77 9.42 -7.84 4.98
C ILE A 77 10.63 -8.47 5.68
N THR A 78 11.80 -7.83 5.54
CA THR A 78 13.03 -8.18 6.25
C THR A 78 13.35 -7.09 7.28
N VAL A 79 13.29 -7.42 8.57
CA VAL A 79 13.71 -6.49 9.62
C VAL A 79 15.22 -6.59 9.81
N VAL A 80 15.90 -5.45 9.69
CA VAL A 80 17.35 -5.30 9.86
C VAL A 80 17.66 -4.40 11.05
N SER A 81 18.94 -4.11 11.27
CA SER A 81 19.41 -3.22 12.34
C SER A 81 20.59 -2.40 11.84
N ARG A 82 21.05 -1.43 12.64
CA ARG A 82 22.26 -0.66 12.32
C ARG A 82 23.52 -1.52 12.20
N ALA A 83 23.51 -2.74 12.75
CA ALA A 83 24.60 -3.70 12.63
C ALA A 83 24.64 -4.43 11.28
N THR A 84 23.56 -4.36 10.49
CA THR A 84 23.51 -5.00 9.17
C THR A 84 24.42 -4.24 8.20
N PRO A 85 25.41 -4.91 7.58
CA PRO A 85 26.31 -4.25 6.63
C PRO A 85 25.54 -3.63 5.47
N LYS A 86 25.91 -2.39 5.11
CA LYS A 86 25.31 -1.72 3.96
C LYS A 86 26.13 -1.99 2.70
N THR A 87 25.43 -2.24 1.60
CA THR A 87 26.01 -2.52 0.29
C THR A 87 25.57 -1.49 -0.74
N ARG A 88 26.38 -1.32 -1.78
CA ARG A 88 26.00 -0.52 -2.95
C ARG A 88 25.20 -1.38 -3.90
N VAL A 89 24.17 -0.78 -4.49
CA VAL A 89 23.30 -1.39 -5.50
C VAL A 89 23.44 -0.56 -6.76
N ALA A 90 23.60 -1.23 -7.91
CA ALA A 90 23.52 -0.57 -9.21
C ALA A 90 22.06 -0.58 -9.68
N PHE A 91 21.58 0.57 -10.19
CA PHE A 91 20.19 0.76 -10.58
C PHE A 91 20.02 0.91 -12.08
N GLU A 92 18.96 0.31 -12.63
CA GLU A 92 18.49 0.61 -13.99
C GLU A 92 17.93 2.04 -14.07
N TYR A 93 17.04 2.38 -13.13
CA TYR A 93 16.43 3.70 -12.98
C TYR A 93 17.24 4.58 -12.01
N ALA A 94 18.55 4.72 -12.28
CA ALA A 94 19.48 5.39 -11.37
C ALA A 94 19.17 6.88 -11.13
N SER A 95 18.57 7.57 -12.11
CA SER A 95 18.17 8.99 -11.99
C SER A 95 16.98 9.22 -11.07
N GLU A 96 16.21 8.17 -10.78
CA GLU A 96 15.01 8.20 -9.94
C GLU A 96 15.17 7.32 -8.68
N SER A 97 16.39 6.91 -8.37
CA SER A 97 16.70 6.04 -7.22
C SER A 97 17.54 6.76 -6.18
N ASP A 98 17.29 6.44 -4.90
CA ASP A 98 18.17 6.86 -3.83
C ASP A 98 19.48 6.07 -3.91
N ARG A 99 20.62 6.76 -3.93
CA ARG A 99 21.94 6.13 -4.13
C ARG A 99 22.34 5.13 -3.03
N GLY A 100 21.67 5.16 -1.88
CA GLY A 100 21.98 4.30 -0.74
C GLY A 100 23.15 4.79 0.10
N PRO A 101 23.87 3.88 0.79
CA PRO A 101 23.86 2.42 0.63
C PRO A 101 22.68 1.71 1.33
N TYR A 102 22.44 0.44 0.99
CA TYR A 102 21.28 -0.37 1.42
C TYR A 102 21.69 -1.50 2.38
N PRO A 103 20.98 -1.74 3.50
CA PRO A 103 21.33 -2.76 4.49
C PRO A 103 20.83 -4.16 4.10
N ILE A 104 21.37 -4.74 3.01
CA ILE A 104 20.91 -6.03 2.47
C ILE A 104 21.61 -7.19 3.20
N PRO A 105 20.92 -7.98 4.06
CA PRO A 105 21.52 -9.14 4.72
C PRO A 105 21.68 -10.32 3.75
N ALA A 106 22.51 -11.31 4.12
CA ALA A 106 22.71 -12.51 3.31
C ALA A 106 21.41 -13.32 3.09
N GLY A 107 20.50 -13.31 4.07
CA GLY A 107 19.18 -13.95 4.02
C GLY A 107 18.05 -12.97 3.70
N VAL A 108 18.29 -11.93 2.89
CA VAL A 108 17.24 -11.01 2.46
C VAL A 108 16.09 -11.78 1.81
N LYS A 109 14.86 -11.49 2.21
CA LYS A 109 13.67 -12.04 1.57
C LYS A 109 13.35 -11.19 0.34
N ILE A 110 13.01 -11.87 -0.75
CA ILE A 110 12.67 -11.25 -2.03
C ILE A 110 11.39 -11.91 -2.50
N GLU A 111 10.41 -11.12 -2.91
CA GLU A 111 9.16 -11.59 -3.51
C GLU A 111 9.44 -12.49 -4.72
N GLY A 112 8.65 -13.58 -4.87
CA GLY A 112 8.78 -14.51 -5.99
C GLY A 112 10.07 -15.36 -6.00
N ALA A 113 11.03 -15.08 -5.11
CA ALA A 113 12.24 -15.89 -5.02
C ALA A 113 11.92 -17.34 -4.59
N PRO A 114 12.62 -18.35 -5.16
CA PRO A 114 13.87 -18.25 -5.92
C PRO A 114 13.73 -17.99 -7.43
N LYS A 115 12.51 -17.86 -7.99
CA LYS A 115 12.32 -17.68 -9.43
C LYS A 115 12.99 -16.39 -9.94
N PRO A 116 13.57 -16.38 -11.15
CA PRO A 116 14.30 -15.21 -11.68
C PRO A 116 13.39 -14.07 -12.15
N ASP A 117 12.12 -14.38 -12.40
CA ASP A 117 11.11 -13.49 -12.98
C ASP A 117 10.28 -12.76 -11.90
N GLY A 118 9.35 -11.94 -12.34
CA GLY A 118 8.50 -11.09 -11.49
C GLY A 118 9.20 -9.84 -10.98
N ASP A 119 8.50 -9.09 -10.14
CA ASP A 119 8.97 -7.79 -9.67
C ASP A 119 10.10 -7.90 -8.65
N ARG A 120 10.18 -9.01 -7.91
CA ARG A 120 11.27 -9.30 -6.98
C ARG A 120 11.53 -8.15 -6.01
N HIS A 121 10.45 -7.64 -5.41
CA HIS A 121 10.52 -6.62 -4.39
C HIS A 121 11.31 -7.10 -3.17
N ALA A 122 12.15 -6.23 -2.62
CA ALA A 122 12.82 -6.44 -1.34
C ALA A 122 12.55 -5.27 -0.40
N ILE A 123 11.84 -5.54 0.69
CA ILE A 123 11.48 -4.55 1.73
C ILE A 123 12.37 -4.78 2.96
N LEU A 124 13.13 -3.75 3.34
CA LEU A 124 14.03 -3.77 4.48
C LEU A 124 13.64 -2.67 5.48
N LEU A 125 13.28 -3.05 6.69
CA LEU A 125 13.00 -2.12 7.78
C LEU A 125 14.14 -2.13 8.80
N ASP A 126 14.87 -1.03 8.92
CA ASP A 126 15.86 -0.85 9.99
C ASP A 126 15.15 -0.41 11.27
N ARG A 127 15.04 -1.33 12.24
CA ARG A 127 14.33 -1.10 13.51
C ARG A 127 15.01 -0.06 14.41
N ASP A 128 16.31 0.21 14.22
CA ASP A 128 17.06 1.11 15.09
C ASP A 128 16.92 2.57 14.62
N SER A 129 16.89 2.78 13.29
CA SER A 129 16.79 4.11 12.68
C SER A 129 15.38 4.48 12.20
N CYS A 130 14.49 3.49 12.09
CA CYS A 130 13.17 3.62 11.45
C CYS A 130 13.27 4.13 10.01
N LEU A 131 14.29 3.67 9.30
CA LEU A 131 14.42 3.82 7.86
C LEU A 131 13.86 2.59 7.16
N LEU A 132 13.01 2.86 6.17
CA LEU A 132 12.48 1.88 5.23
C LEU A 132 13.30 1.95 3.95
N TYR A 133 13.80 0.82 3.48
CA TYR A 133 14.46 0.67 2.20
C TYR A 133 13.66 -0.31 1.35
N GLU A 134 13.28 0.09 0.15
CA GLU A 134 12.59 -0.80 -0.79
C GLU A 134 13.29 -0.78 -2.14
N LEU A 135 13.38 -1.97 -2.74
CA LEU A 135 14.08 -2.22 -3.98
C LEU A 135 13.16 -3.01 -4.91
N PHE A 136 13.03 -2.55 -6.15
CA PHE A 136 12.36 -3.27 -7.24
C PHE A 136 13.39 -4.05 -8.06
N ALA A 137 13.02 -5.23 -8.54
CA ALA A 137 13.83 -6.12 -9.36
C ALA A 137 15.19 -6.50 -8.74
N LEU A 138 15.23 -6.74 -7.42
CA LEU A 138 16.50 -7.02 -6.72
C LEU A 138 17.09 -8.36 -7.17
N ARG A 139 18.33 -8.30 -7.67
CA ARG A 139 19.10 -9.44 -8.17
C ARG A 139 20.54 -9.40 -7.67
N ARG A 140 21.15 -10.57 -7.54
CA ARG A 140 22.57 -10.74 -7.25
C ARG A 140 23.24 -11.51 -8.38
N SER A 141 24.24 -10.90 -9.01
CA SER A 141 25.05 -11.53 -10.06
C SER A 141 26.53 -11.20 -9.85
N GLY A 142 27.41 -12.18 -10.00
CA GLY A 142 28.86 -11.99 -9.83
C GLY A 142 29.26 -11.36 -8.49
N GLY A 143 28.50 -11.64 -7.41
CA GLY A 143 28.73 -11.07 -6.07
C GLY A 143 28.24 -9.63 -5.87
N ARG A 144 27.69 -8.97 -6.90
CA ARG A 144 27.18 -7.60 -6.86
C ARG A 144 25.66 -7.57 -6.85
N TRP A 145 25.09 -6.56 -6.20
CA TRP A 145 23.65 -6.31 -6.19
C TRP A 145 23.27 -5.33 -7.30
N THR A 146 22.21 -5.67 -8.03
CA THR A 146 21.54 -4.81 -9.02
C THR A 146 20.05 -4.77 -8.71
N ALA A 147 19.39 -3.68 -9.05
CA ALA A 147 17.95 -3.50 -8.90
C ALA A 147 17.44 -2.60 -10.03
N GLY A 148 16.14 -2.63 -10.31
CA GLY A 148 15.52 -1.67 -11.21
C GLY A 148 15.57 -0.28 -10.58
N SER A 149 14.99 -0.14 -9.39
CA SER A 149 15.02 1.09 -8.59
C SER A 149 15.29 0.82 -7.11
N GLY A 150 15.58 1.88 -6.36
CA GLY A 150 15.70 1.85 -4.92
C GLY A 150 15.22 3.13 -4.27
N ALA A 151 14.50 3.00 -3.16
CA ALA A 151 13.91 4.11 -2.45
C ALA A 151 14.09 3.98 -0.93
N ILE A 152 14.33 5.12 -0.27
CA ILE A 152 14.57 5.21 1.17
C ILE A 152 13.64 6.22 1.81
N TRP A 153 12.88 5.80 2.81
CA TRP A 153 11.97 6.65 3.57
C TRP A 153 12.35 6.66 5.04
N SER A 154 12.15 7.82 5.68
CA SER A 154 12.05 7.87 7.14
C SER A 154 10.60 7.64 7.52
N LEU A 155 10.33 6.57 8.28
CA LEU A 155 8.98 6.30 8.76
C LEU A 155 8.52 7.27 9.87
N ARG A 156 9.34 8.27 10.21
CA ARG A 156 9.01 9.35 11.15
C ARG A 156 8.63 10.65 10.44
N SER A 157 8.56 10.66 9.11
CA SER A 157 8.39 11.88 8.32
C SER A 157 7.33 11.72 7.23
N ASN A 158 6.61 12.80 6.93
CA ASN A 158 5.69 12.86 5.79
C ASN A 158 6.38 13.18 4.46
N LYS A 159 7.71 13.28 4.46
CA LYS A 159 8.49 13.60 3.27
C LYS A 159 8.26 12.56 2.18
N LEU A 160 7.65 13.01 1.08
CA LEU A 160 7.47 12.24 -0.14
C LEU A 160 8.76 12.19 -0.96
N ARG A 161 8.80 11.29 -1.95
CA ARG A 161 9.84 11.31 -2.98
C ARG A 161 9.81 12.63 -3.77
N PRO A 162 10.92 13.00 -4.45
CA PRO A 162 10.88 14.07 -5.44
C PRO A 162 9.73 13.86 -6.43
N GLU A 163 9.18 14.96 -6.93
CA GLU A 163 8.17 14.88 -7.98
C GLU A 163 8.77 14.19 -9.21
N THR A 164 7.92 13.42 -9.92
CA THR A 164 8.26 12.58 -11.07
C THR A 164 9.19 11.41 -10.80
N TRP A 165 9.53 11.09 -9.55
CA TRP A 165 10.39 9.93 -9.25
C TRP A 165 9.56 8.69 -8.94
N THR A 166 9.82 7.61 -9.65
CA THR A 166 9.35 6.27 -9.28
C THR A 166 9.99 5.78 -7.97
N SER A 167 9.56 4.61 -7.50
CA SER A 167 10.13 3.92 -6.34
C SER A 167 10.19 2.42 -6.59
N ALA A 168 10.19 1.60 -5.53
CA ALA A 168 9.91 0.18 -5.69
C ALA A 168 8.44 -0.06 -6.12
N ASP A 169 7.54 0.86 -5.81
CA ASP A 169 6.16 0.94 -6.32
C ASP A 169 6.08 1.97 -7.46
N ALA A 170 5.35 1.67 -8.54
CA ALA A 170 5.32 2.52 -9.73
C ALA A 170 4.78 3.94 -9.50
N ALA A 171 3.87 4.13 -8.55
CA ALA A 171 3.35 5.45 -8.17
C ALA A 171 4.37 6.36 -7.48
N GLY A 172 5.59 5.88 -7.19
CA GLY A 172 6.57 6.60 -6.37
C GLY A 172 6.25 6.58 -4.88
N LEU A 173 5.46 5.58 -4.45
CA LEU A 173 4.99 5.39 -3.08
C LEU A 173 5.76 4.28 -2.36
N PRO A 174 5.88 4.32 -1.02
CA PRO A 174 6.36 3.17 -0.26
C PRO A 174 5.33 2.01 -0.26
N ILE A 175 5.80 0.77 -0.42
CA ILE A 175 4.99 -0.46 -0.45
C ILE A 175 4.56 -0.88 0.97
N LEU A 176 5.51 -0.95 1.92
CA LEU A 176 5.29 -1.43 3.29
C LEU A 176 4.06 -0.84 4.01
N PRO A 177 3.77 0.48 3.97
CA PRO A 177 2.57 1.01 4.63
C PRO A 177 1.27 0.56 3.96
N GLY A 178 1.29 0.12 2.71
CA GLY A 178 0.10 -0.35 1.99
C GLY A 178 -0.16 -1.86 2.13
N LEU A 179 0.72 -2.62 2.81
CA LEU A 179 0.57 -4.07 2.95
C LEU A 179 -0.38 -4.44 4.07
N ALA A 180 -1.33 -5.34 3.81
CA ALA A 180 -2.03 -6.06 4.86
C ALA A 180 -1.05 -6.97 5.63
N ARG A 181 -1.07 -6.93 6.97
CA ARG A 181 -0.17 -7.74 7.81
C ARG A 181 -0.97 -8.57 8.81
N TYR A 182 -0.51 -9.80 9.03
CA TYR A 182 -1.24 -10.77 9.85
C TYR A 182 -1.36 -10.32 11.30
N GLU A 183 -0.35 -9.66 11.84
CA GLU A 183 -0.35 -9.18 13.22
C GLU A 183 -1.46 -8.17 13.50
N GLU A 184 -1.84 -7.36 12.49
CA GLU A 184 -2.94 -6.40 12.54
C GLU A 184 -4.29 -7.10 12.42
N VAL A 185 -4.40 -8.08 11.51
CA VAL A 185 -5.62 -8.88 11.40
C VAL A 185 -5.87 -9.70 12.66
N ARG A 186 -4.82 -10.27 13.25
CA ARG A 186 -4.90 -10.97 14.54
C ARG A 186 -5.29 -10.04 15.69
N SER A 187 -4.94 -8.75 15.63
CA SER A 187 -5.38 -7.76 16.62
C SER A 187 -6.79 -7.20 16.33
N GLY A 188 -7.39 -7.58 15.20
CA GLY A 188 -8.76 -7.28 14.81
C GLY A 188 -8.93 -5.97 14.02
N ARG A 189 -7.85 -5.27 13.67
CA ARG A 189 -7.93 -3.99 12.95
C ARG A 189 -6.65 -3.69 12.17
N ILE A 190 -6.82 -3.22 10.93
CA ILE A 190 -5.78 -2.57 10.13
C ILE A 190 -6.15 -1.08 10.10
N GLU A 191 -5.21 -0.22 10.47
CA GLU A 191 -5.47 1.21 10.73
C GLU A 191 -4.79 2.15 9.76
N HIS A 192 -4.66 1.68 8.52
CA HIS A 192 -4.06 2.41 7.44
C HIS A 192 -4.69 1.95 6.12
N ALA A 193 -4.47 2.75 5.07
CA ALA A 193 -4.85 2.38 3.72
C ALA A 193 -4.07 1.15 3.26
N LEU A 194 -4.70 0.35 2.43
CA LEU A 194 -4.02 -0.70 1.69
C LEU A 194 -3.61 -0.18 0.31
N ARG A 195 -2.67 -0.84 -0.35
CA ARG A 195 -2.37 -0.58 -1.76
C ARG A 195 -3.07 -1.61 -2.64
N ILE A 196 -3.46 -1.18 -3.83
CA ILE A 196 -3.97 -2.05 -4.89
C ILE A 196 -3.22 -1.81 -6.19
N THR A 197 -3.30 -2.80 -7.07
CA THR A 197 -2.97 -2.65 -8.48
C THR A 197 -4.23 -2.59 -9.35
N VAL A 198 -4.08 -2.00 -10.53
CA VAL A 198 -5.09 -1.93 -11.59
C VAL A 198 -4.42 -2.15 -12.93
N GLU A 199 -5.11 -2.70 -13.93
CA GLU A 199 -4.49 -3.05 -15.21
C GLU A 199 -4.03 -1.83 -15.98
N ARG A 200 -4.86 -0.78 -15.99
CA ARG A 200 -4.61 0.42 -16.77
C ARG A 200 -4.75 1.67 -15.92
N THR A 201 -3.73 2.52 -16.01
CA THR A 201 -3.73 3.87 -15.46
C THR A 201 -3.54 4.88 -16.58
N ARG A 202 -3.91 6.14 -16.33
CA ARG A 202 -3.50 7.25 -17.20
C ARG A 202 -2.13 7.80 -16.79
N ARG A 203 -1.50 8.53 -17.69
CA ARG A 203 -0.27 9.32 -17.55
C ARG A 203 -0.49 10.53 -16.64
N ALA A 204 -0.92 10.27 -15.42
CA ALA A 204 -1.14 11.24 -14.38
C ALA A 204 -1.03 10.57 -13.01
N TYR A 205 -0.67 11.37 -12.01
CA TYR A 205 -0.72 10.99 -10.61
C TYR A 205 -1.37 12.09 -9.80
N VAL A 206 -1.98 11.70 -8.68
CA VAL A 206 -2.53 12.61 -7.69
C VAL A 206 -1.81 12.40 -6.37
N TRP A 207 -1.75 13.44 -5.54
CA TRP A 207 -1.13 13.35 -4.22
C TRP A 207 -1.72 12.17 -3.42
N PRO A 208 -0.91 11.34 -2.73
CA PRO A 208 0.53 11.52 -2.48
C PRO A 208 1.49 10.89 -3.50
N ALA A 209 0.98 10.26 -4.56
CA ALA A 209 1.83 9.69 -5.60
C ALA A 209 2.69 10.75 -6.27
N ARG A 210 3.85 10.32 -6.78
CA ARG A 210 4.86 11.15 -7.42
C ARG A 210 5.14 10.77 -8.86
N HIS A 211 4.61 9.64 -9.33
CA HIS A 211 4.96 9.07 -10.61
C HIS A 211 3.77 8.32 -11.22
N PHE A 212 3.81 8.09 -12.54
CA PHE A 212 2.82 7.34 -13.32
C PHE A 212 3.53 6.23 -14.12
N ALA A 213 2.84 5.15 -14.46
CA ALA A 213 3.43 4.04 -15.24
C ALA A 213 2.71 3.77 -16.56
N SER A 214 2.21 4.83 -17.20
CA SER A 214 1.44 4.73 -18.43
C SER A 214 1.73 5.89 -19.39
N SER A 215 1.51 5.65 -20.68
CA SER A 215 1.47 6.67 -21.73
C SER A 215 0.03 7.11 -22.07
N GLU A 216 -0.97 6.41 -21.55
CA GLU A 216 -2.38 6.64 -21.87
C GLU A 216 -2.90 7.95 -21.27
N THR A 217 -3.76 8.68 -21.96
CA THR A 217 -4.23 10.00 -21.50
C THR A 217 -5.74 10.06 -21.29
N ASP A 218 -6.44 8.93 -21.42
CA ASP A 218 -7.89 8.88 -21.22
C ASP A 218 -8.24 9.30 -19.78
N PRO A 219 -9.01 10.38 -19.60
CA PRO A 219 -9.39 10.82 -18.27
C PRO A 219 -10.30 9.83 -17.53
N ALA A 220 -10.82 8.77 -18.17
CA ALA A 220 -11.61 7.71 -17.53
C ALA A 220 -10.75 6.73 -16.74
N LEU A 221 -9.47 6.60 -17.08
CA LEU A 221 -8.56 5.71 -16.36
C LEU A 221 -8.14 6.34 -15.03
N PRO A 222 -7.93 5.51 -13.99
CA PRO A 222 -7.42 5.99 -12.71
C PRO A 222 -6.01 6.61 -12.86
N PRO A 223 -5.72 7.75 -12.22
CA PRO A 223 -4.35 8.18 -11.99
C PRO A 223 -3.70 7.36 -10.87
N MET A 224 -2.37 7.27 -10.86
CA MET A 224 -1.64 6.77 -9.69
C MET A 224 -1.94 7.63 -8.45
N GLY A 225 -2.02 7.02 -7.28
CA GLY A 225 -2.36 7.69 -6.01
C GLY A 225 -3.86 7.88 -5.78
N LEU A 226 -4.73 7.49 -6.73
CA LEU A 226 -6.18 7.56 -6.55
C LEU A 226 -6.61 6.73 -5.33
N ARG A 227 -7.52 7.28 -4.53
CA ARG A 227 -8.08 6.61 -3.35
C ARG A 227 -9.47 6.07 -3.66
N LEU A 228 -9.68 4.77 -3.44
CA LEU A 228 -11.00 4.15 -3.46
C LEU A 228 -11.34 3.60 -2.07
N ARG A 229 -12.63 3.39 -1.81
CA ARG A 229 -13.11 2.66 -0.63
C ARG A 229 -14.25 1.75 -1.01
N LEU A 230 -14.60 0.81 -0.14
CA LEU A 230 -15.87 0.10 -0.26
C LEU A 230 -17.03 1.03 0.07
N LYS A 231 -18.11 0.92 -0.70
CA LYS A 231 -19.39 1.59 -0.42
C LYS A 231 -19.84 1.29 1.00
N ALA A 232 -20.34 2.31 1.69
CA ALA A 232 -20.81 2.16 3.07
C ALA A 232 -21.88 1.05 3.19
N SER A 233 -22.75 0.94 2.18
CA SER A 233 -23.84 -0.05 2.07
C SER A 233 -23.39 -1.48 1.80
N PHE A 234 -22.16 -1.73 1.36
CA PHE A 234 -21.70 -3.08 1.07
C PHE A 234 -21.52 -3.88 2.37
N ALA A 235 -22.35 -4.89 2.61
CA ALA A 235 -22.33 -5.64 3.87
C ALA A 235 -21.08 -6.53 3.99
N ILE A 236 -20.27 -6.30 5.03
CA ILE A 236 -19.03 -7.07 5.28
C ILE A 236 -19.18 -8.11 6.40
N ASP A 237 -20.28 -8.10 7.15
CA ASP A 237 -20.47 -9.00 8.30
C ASP A 237 -20.61 -10.48 7.89
N ARG A 238 -20.96 -10.74 6.64
CA ARG A 238 -21.01 -12.10 6.06
C ARG A 238 -19.63 -12.71 5.82
N PHE A 239 -18.59 -11.88 5.73
CA PHE A 239 -17.24 -12.35 5.42
C PHE A 239 -16.60 -13.00 6.66
N PRO A 240 -15.76 -14.02 6.47
CA PRO A 240 -15.04 -14.67 7.55
C PRO A 240 -14.07 -13.71 8.28
N PRO A 241 -13.58 -14.07 9.48
CA PRO A 241 -12.95 -13.13 10.39
C PRO A 241 -11.77 -12.34 9.82
N GLN A 242 -10.85 -12.98 9.10
CA GLN A 242 -9.64 -12.32 8.58
C GLN A 242 -10.00 -11.37 7.44
N ALA A 243 -10.79 -11.83 6.46
CA ALA A 243 -11.29 -11.02 5.36
C ALA A 243 -12.11 -9.82 5.87
N ARG A 244 -12.96 -10.02 6.88
CA ARG A 244 -13.77 -8.94 7.47
C ARG A 244 -12.91 -7.81 8.05
N VAL A 245 -11.76 -8.12 8.65
CA VAL A 245 -10.83 -7.09 9.14
C VAL A 245 -10.20 -6.32 7.98
N VAL A 246 -9.79 -7.01 6.91
CA VAL A 246 -9.26 -6.37 5.70
C VAL A 246 -10.32 -5.45 5.06
N LEU A 247 -11.55 -5.94 4.85
CA LEU A 247 -12.64 -5.17 4.25
C LEU A 247 -13.08 -3.99 5.11
N ARG A 248 -12.99 -4.11 6.44
CA ARG A 248 -13.20 -2.97 7.34
C ARG A 248 -12.17 -1.87 7.09
N ALA A 249 -10.89 -2.21 6.95
CA ALA A 249 -9.86 -1.24 6.62
C ALA A 249 -10.07 -0.62 5.23
N VAL A 250 -10.51 -1.40 4.24
CA VAL A 250 -10.89 -0.87 2.92
C VAL A 250 -12.09 0.08 3.00
N LYS A 251 -13.03 -0.10 3.94
CA LYS A 251 -14.10 0.88 4.20
C LYS A 251 -13.57 2.14 4.86
N GLU A 252 -12.83 1.98 5.96
CA GLU A 252 -12.45 3.07 6.87
C GLU A 252 -11.29 3.91 6.34
N TYR A 253 -10.28 3.27 5.76
CA TYR A 253 -9.08 3.90 5.24
C TYR A 253 -9.00 3.83 3.72
N GLY A 254 -9.64 2.86 3.07
CA GLY A 254 -9.60 2.75 1.62
C GLY A 254 -8.33 2.09 1.08
N VAL A 255 -8.23 2.08 -0.25
CA VAL A 255 -7.12 1.55 -1.03
C VAL A 255 -6.53 2.64 -1.92
N ILE A 256 -5.21 2.63 -2.10
CA ILE A 256 -4.50 3.52 -3.01
C ILE A 256 -4.06 2.75 -4.25
N VAL A 257 -4.39 3.27 -5.43
CA VAL A 257 -3.83 2.80 -6.71
C VAL A 257 -2.34 3.09 -6.73
N ALA A 258 -1.52 2.06 -6.62
CA ALA A 258 -0.07 2.21 -6.43
C ALA A 258 0.73 1.70 -7.64
N ASP A 259 0.23 0.69 -8.34
CA ASP A 259 0.93 0.09 -9.48
C ASP A 259 -0.02 -0.41 -10.57
N ASN A 260 0.54 -0.66 -11.75
CA ASN A 260 -0.13 -1.41 -12.79
C ASN A 260 0.04 -2.91 -12.55
N GLY A 261 -1.05 -3.67 -12.64
CA GLY A 261 -1.09 -5.10 -12.38
C GLY A 261 -2.50 -5.64 -12.61
N SER A 262 -2.89 -6.72 -11.96
CA SER A 262 -4.27 -7.21 -12.09
C SER A 262 -5.26 -6.32 -11.34
N ASN A 263 -6.47 -6.16 -11.88
CA ASN A 263 -7.50 -5.32 -11.27
C ASN A 263 -7.88 -5.79 -9.87
N TRP A 264 -7.91 -4.85 -8.91
CA TRP A 264 -8.38 -5.06 -7.54
C TRP A 264 -7.53 -6.01 -6.69
N TYR A 265 -6.26 -6.22 -7.06
CA TYR A 265 -5.34 -7.03 -6.25
C TYR A 265 -4.87 -6.22 -5.05
N VAL A 266 -5.30 -6.63 -3.86
CA VAL A 266 -4.88 -6.06 -2.57
C VAL A 266 -3.65 -6.82 -2.12
N THR A 267 -2.55 -6.09 -1.88
CA THR A 267 -1.28 -6.74 -1.50
C THR A 267 -1.05 -6.79 0.00
N GLY A 268 -0.28 -7.77 0.45
CA GLY A 268 0.04 -7.98 1.85
C GLY A 268 1.35 -8.73 2.06
N ALA A 269 1.71 -8.92 3.33
CA ALA A 269 2.90 -9.66 3.71
C ALA A 269 2.59 -11.15 3.92
N PRO A 270 3.47 -12.08 3.49
CA PRO A 270 3.31 -13.50 3.72
C PRO A 270 3.39 -13.81 5.22
N HIS A 271 2.48 -14.65 5.71
CA HIS A 271 2.50 -15.12 7.09
C HIS A 271 1.78 -16.47 7.24
N ARG A 272 2.35 -17.38 8.04
CA ARG A 272 1.79 -18.74 8.24
C ARG A 272 0.44 -18.78 8.94
N GLY A 273 0.02 -17.67 9.54
CA GLY A 273 -1.22 -17.55 10.29
C GLY A 273 -2.43 -17.13 9.44
N TRP A 274 -2.19 -16.69 8.19
CA TRP A 274 -3.27 -16.40 7.27
C TRP A 274 -4.08 -17.67 7.01
N ASP A 275 -5.40 -17.54 7.05
CA ASP A 275 -6.31 -18.56 6.57
C ASP A 275 -6.61 -18.25 5.10
N ASN A 276 -6.14 -19.11 4.20
CA ASN A 276 -6.26 -18.86 2.76
C ASN A 276 -7.70 -19.00 2.27
N ASP A 277 -8.54 -19.82 2.90
CA ASP A 277 -9.96 -19.93 2.54
C ASP A 277 -10.72 -18.67 3.00
N ASP A 278 -10.37 -18.16 4.19
CA ASP A 278 -10.86 -16.87 4.69
C ASP A 278 -10.48 -15.74 3.73
N LEU A 279 -9.20 -15.62 3.35
CA LEU A 279 -8.73 -14.62 2.39
C LEU A 279 -9.30 -14.80 0.98
N HIS A 280 -9.55 -16.03 0.53
CA HIS A 280 -10.14 -16.28 -0.79
C HIS A 280 -11.51 -15.64 -0.92
N SER A 281 -12.26 -15.51 0.18
CA SER A 281 -13.56 -14.84 0.20
C SER A 281 -13.53 -13.37 -0.23
N LEU A 282 -12.35 -12.70 -0.28
CA LEU A 282 -12.25 -11.37 -0.91
C LEU A 282 -12.74 -11.38 -2.38
N HIS A 283 -12.69 -12.52 -3.07
CA HIS A 283 -13.25 -12.68 -4.42
C HIS A 283 -14.76 -12.50 -4.47
N ASP A 284 -15.48 -12.50 -3.35
CA ASP A 284 -16.92 -12.19 -3.32
C ASP A 284 -17.20 -10.67 -3.30
N VAL A 285 -16.16 -9.85 -3.44
CA VAL A 285 -16.23 -8.39 -3.48
C VAL A 285 -16.00 -7.91 -4.91
N PRO A 286 -17.06 -7.57 -5.67
CA PRO A 286 -16.91 -7.06 -7.03
C PRO A 286 -16.34 -5.63 -7.02
N GLY A 287 -15.70 -5.22 -8.11
CA GLY A 287 -15.22 -3.85 -8.33
C GLY A 287 -16.35 -2.82 -8.21
N SER A 288 -17.56 -3.19 -8.60
CA SER A 288 -18.78 -2.39 -8.43
C SER A 288 -19.14 -2.10 -6.96
N ALA A 289 -18.55 -2.78 -5.99
CA ALA A 289 -18.68 -2.47 -4.56
C ALA A 289 -17.81 -1.27 -4.12
N PHE A 290 -16.88 -0.82 -4.96
CA PHE A 290 -15.98 0.29 -4.68
C PHE A 290 -16.53 1.61 -5.19
N GLU A 291 -16.02 2.70 -4.62
CA GLU A 291 -16.24 4.07 -5.05
C GLU A 291 -14.95 4.89 -4.87
N VAL A 292 -14.73 5.86 -5.76
CA VAL A 292 -13.62 6.80 -5.66
C VAL A 292 -13.95 7.85 -4.63
N VAL A 293 -12.97 8.17 -3.77
CA VAL A 293 -13.13 9.17 -2.73
C VAL A 293 -12.48 10.49 -3.14
N ASP A 294 -13.20 11.59 -2.93
CA ASP A 294 -12.60 12.93 -3.03
C ASP A 294 -11.70 13.20 -1.83
N THR A 295 -10.39 13.23 -2.08
CA THR A 295 -9.34 13.43 -1.09
C THR A 295 -8.87 14.88 -0.99
N SER A 296 -9.56 15.83 -1.62
CA SER A 296 -9.20 17.26 -1.59
C SER A 296 -9.12 17.85 -0.19
N ALA A 297 -9.90 17.32 0.76
CA ALA A 297 -9.92 17.74 2.15
C ALA A 297 -8.86 17.05 3.04
N LEU A 298 -8.13 16.05 2.54
CA LEU A 298 -7.11 15.37 3.35
C LEU A 298 -5.91 16.29 3.62
N PRO A 299 -5.27 16.19 4.81
CA PRO A 299 -4.02 16.86 5.09
C PRO A 299 -2.97 16.55 4.02
N ARG A 300 -2.20 17.56 3.61
CA ARG A 300 -1.04 17.40 2.71
C ARG A 300 0.26 17.77 3.42
N PRO A 301 0.63 17.05 4.49
CA PRO A 301 1.86 17.35 5.21
C PRO A 301 3.07 17.15 4.29
N ARG A 302 4.13 17.92 4.56
CA ARG A 302 5.38 17.94 3.79
C ARG A 302 6.52 17.27 4.55
#